data_AF-A0A1I5CC30-F1
#
_entry.id   AF-A0A1I5CC30-F1
#
_cell.length_a   1.000
_cell.length_b   1.000
_cell.length_c   1.000
_cell.angle_alpha   90.00
_cell.angle_beta   90.00
_cell.angle_gamma   90.00
#
_symmetry.space_group_name_H-M   'P 1'
#
loop_
_entity.id
_entity.type
_entity.pdbx_description
1 polymer ?
#
loop_
_entity_poly.entity_id
_entity_poly.type
_entity_poly.pdbx_seq_one_letter_code
_entity_poly.pdbx_strand_id
1 'polypeptide(L)'
;MQEVAVHGSRFERALAGLLVETPAPLRRLPVSLLSREQMAAELARVQAVRARTAAYEAELVLGLADDSPDDDDPPPGTPGARSWKPDPELPGVSEFFPVELAMVLNCGRVAASKLAHRAWTLRESLPATWAALAAGVLDEYRARILVEALEHTDPGLARRVEARLLPEAATLTAGKLKKRALELLLQLDPDAAERRREQAQRHADVRLEPSPDEGMARLTADLPAEVAAACHAVIDALAAMLKADGDPRPIGQLRTQVAADLIQRPWDDSRPPVTAHLQITAHLQITAHLQITAHLQITATLASLAGSSTGCGAVNGLPITAAHLRDLLARLDALGVQAPDGGSVTVALTDDDGTLRATGTLDRLRRLAARGCPEHRAEECSCAVLDRPHAVNRYSPSAAQQAFVRARDRTCRFPTCGQRVGWADTDHVIPHAAGGPTDCANLCCLCRCHHRLKTFARGWRFTMDADGILTVTTPSGITSTTRPPGMRPPPAAPDPPPQAAGPPQTDPDHDPPPF
;
A
#
# COMPACT_ATOMS: atom_id res chain seq x y z
N MET A 1 -13.16 -16.16 -24.80
CA MET A 1 -14.47 -16.07 -24.14
C MET A 1 -14.83 -17.47 -23.67
N GLN A 2 -14.41 -17.85 -22.48
CA GLN A 2 -15.04 -18.94 -21.75
C GLN A 2 -16.13 -18.28 -20.92
N GLU A 3 -17.39 -18.61 -21.19
CA GLU A 3 -18.51 -18.26 -20.32
C GLU A 3 -18.20 -18.85 -18.94
N VAL A 4 -17.93 -17.98 -17.96
CA VAL A 4 -18.12 -18.36 -16.56
C VAL A 4 -19.59 -18.73 -16.46
N ALA A 5 -19.87 -20.00 -16.17
CA ALA A 5 -21.23 -20.49 -16.02
C ALA A 5 -21.84 -19.85 -14.78
N VAL A 6 -22.42 -18.66 -14.94
CA VAL A 6 -23.12 -17.96 -13.86
C VAL A 6 -24.37 -18.77 -13.54
N HIS A 7 -24.32 -19.50 -12.44
CA HIS A 7 -25.45 -20.28 -11.94
C HIS A 7 -26.55 -19.33 -11.46
N GLY A 8 -27.76 -19.47 -12.00
CA GLY A 8 -28.93 -18.70 -11.58
C GLY A 8 -29.90 -18.37 -12.72
N SER A 9 -31.18 -18.31 -12.38
CA SER A 9 -32.25 -17.85 -13.27
C SER A 9 -32.03 -16.41 -13.74
N ARG A 10 -32.67 -16.01 -14.85
CA ARG A 10 -32.65 -14.60 -15.31
C ARG A 10 -33.15 -13.63 -14.24
N PHE A 11 -34.07 -14.08 -13.40
CA PHE A 11 -34.62 -13.29 -12.30
C PHE A 11 -33.59 -13.08 -11.19
N GLU A 12 -32.86 -14.12 -10.77
CA GLU A 12 -31.79 -14.01 -9.76
C GLU A 12 -30.66 -13.10 -10.23
N ARG A 13 -30.29 -13.15 -11.52
CA ARG A 13 -29.30 -12.22 -12.10
C ARG A 13 -29.78 -10.76 -12.10
N ALA A 14 -31.06 -10.53 -12.42
CA ALA A 14 -31.63 -9.19 -12.35
C ALA A 14 -31.67 -8.66 -10.91
N LEU A 15 -32.00 -9.51 -9.94
CA LEU A 15 -31.96 -9.16 -8.51
C LEU A 15 -30.54 -8.85 -8.03
N ALA A 16 -29.55 -9.65 -8.43
CA ALA A 16 -28.14 -9.39 -8.12
C ALA A 16 -27.67 -8.04 -8.70
N GLY A 17 -28.03 -7.74 -9.95
CA GLY A 17 -27.74 -6.44 -10.57
C GLY A 17 -28.37 -5.28 -9.80
N LEU A 18 -29.64 -5.40 -9.41
CA LEU A 18 -30.35 -4.37 -8.64
C LEU A 18 -29.73 -4.15 -7.25
N LEU A 19 -29.24 -5.20 -6.59
CA LEU A 19 -28.55 -5.11 -5.30
C LEU A 19 -27.23 -4.34 -5.41
N VAL A 20 -26.48 -4.50 -6.51
CA VAL A 20 -25.21 -3.80 -6.74
C VAL A 20 -25.42 -2.30 -6.98
N GLU A 21 -26.50 -1.93 -7.68
CA GLU A 21 -26.78 -0.53 -8.05
C GLU A 21 -27.43 0.28 -6.92
N THR A 22 -28.02 -0.38 -5.91
CA THR A 22 -28.77 0.31 -4.84
C THR A 22 -27.88 0.56 -3.61
N PRO A 23 -27.73 1.82 -3.13
CA PRO A 23 -26.99 2.10 -1.90
C PRO A 23 -27.62 1.38 -0.70
N ALA A 24 -26.82 0.71 0.12
CA ALA A 24 -27.29 0.01 1.31
C ALA A 24 -27.94 1.00 2.31
N PRO A 25 -29.25 0.95 2.56
CA PRO A 25 -29.91 1.93 3.41
C PRO A 25 -29.62 1.66 4.90
N LEU A 26 -29.11 2.66 5.62
CA LEU A 26 -28.99 2.59 7.07
C LEU A 26 -30.29 3.10 7.73
N ARG A 27 -31.16 2.17 8.14
CA ARG A 27 -32.35 2.51 8.93
C ARG A 27 -31.94 2.95 10.34
N ARG A 28 -32.16 4.23 10.67
CA ARG A 28 -31.87 4.82 11.99
C ARG A 28 -32.95 5.83 12.39
N LEU A 29 -33.15 5.98 13.71
CA LEU A 29 -33.84 7.13 14.29
C LEU A 29 -32.82 8.25 14.60
N PRO A 30 -33.25 9.53 14.62
CA PRO A 30 -32.41 10.60 15.15
C PRO A 30 -31.98 10.30 16.58
N VAL A 31 -30.68 10.33 16.85
CA VAL A 31 -30.11 10.01 18.19
C VAL A 31 -30.65 10.96 19.25
N SER A 32 -30.97 12.21 18.89
CA SER A 32 -31.58 13.21 19.78
C SER A 32 -32.94 12.81 20.33
N LEU A 33 -33.62 11.83 19.72
CA LEU A 33 -34.92 11.33 20.18
C LEU A 33 -34.80 10.10 21.10
N LEU A 34 -33.59 9.58 21.32
CA LEU A 34 -33.35 8.39 22.11
C LEU A 34 -32.96 8.74 23.56
N SER A 35 -33.54 8.04 24.53
CA SER A 35 -33.06 8.05 25.92
C SER A 35 -31.68 7.41 26.03
N ARG A 36 -31.01 7.57 27.18
CA ARG A 36 -29.72 6.92 27.46
C ARG A 36 -29.79 5.39 27.32
N GLU A 37 -30.86 4.78 27.82
CA GLU A 37 -31.11 3.34 27.78
C GLU A 37 -31.39 2.88 26.35
N GLN A 38 -32.18 3.65 25.59
CA GLN A 38 -32.45 3.38 24.19
C GLN A 38 -31.20 3.51 23.33
N MET A 39 -30.33 4.49 23.60
CA MET A 39 -29.02 4.61 22.94
C MET A 39 -28.13 3.39 23.23
N ALA A 40 -28.11 2.90 24.48
CA ALA A 40 -27.35 1.69 24.83
C ALA A 40 -27.89 0.43 24.13
N ALA A 41 -29.22 0.25 24.07
CA ALA A 41 -29.85 -0.85 23.36
C ALA A 41 -29.60 -0.76 21.84
N GLU A 42 -29.66 0.44 21.27
CA GLU A 42 -29.38 0.69 19.86
C GLU A 42 -27.92 0.40 19.52
N LEU A 43 -26.97 0.74 20.39
CA LEU A 43 -25.57 0.36 20.23
C LEU A 43 -25.40 -1.17 20.18
N ALA A 44 -26.09 -1.92 21.05
CA ALA A 44 -26.06 -3.39 21.01
C ALA A 44 -26.65 -3.93 19.69
N ARG A 45 -27.74 -3.34 19.20
CA ARG A 45 -28.33 -3.69 17.89
C ARG A 45 -27.35 -3.42 16.74
N VAL A 46 -26.66 -2.27 16.76
CA VAL A 46 -25.65 -1.92 15.75
C VAL A 46 -24.48 -2.91 15.78
N GLN A 47 -24.02 -3.35 16.96
CA GLN A 47 -22.99 -4.39 17.05
C GLN A 47 -23.46 -5.71 16.43
N ALA A 48 -24.70 -6.14 16.70
CA ALA A 48 -25.25 -7.34 16.08
C ALA A 48 -25.44 -7.21 14.56
N VAL A 49 -25.70 -6.00 14.05
CA VAL A 49 -25.71 -5.76 12.59
C VAL A 49 -24.29 -5.86 12.01
N ARG A 50 -23.29 -5.22 12.64
CA ARG A 50 -21.89 -5.31 12.21
C ARG A 50 -21.39 -6.76 12.17
N ALA A 51 -21.69 -7.54 13.21
CA ALA A 51 -21.37 -8.95 13.27
C ALA A 51 -21.94 -9.72 12.06
N ARG A 52 -23.23 -9.53 11.76
CA ARG A 52 -23.88 -10.17 10.60
C ARG A 52 -23.29 -9.73 9.27
N THR A 53 -22.98 -8.44 9.13
CA THR A 53 -22.31 -7.92 7.94
C THR A 53 -20.91 -8.48 7.79
N ALA A 54 -20.14 -8.65 8.87
CA ALA A 54 -18.81 -9.27 8.83
C ALA A 54 -18.87 -10.76 8.45
N ALA A 55 -19.89 -11.50 8.93
CA ALA A 55 -20.11 -12.88 8.48
C ALA A 55 -20.45 -12.97 6.99
N TYR A 56 -21.27 -12.04 6.49
CA TYR A 56 -21.60 -11.96 5.06
C TYR A 56 -20.40 -11.49 4.21
N GLU A 57 -19.57 -10.58 4.71
CA GLU A 57 -18.31 -10.22 4.06
C GLU A 57 -17.38 -11.43 3.95
N ALA A 58 -17.23 -12.23 5.01
CA ALA A 58 -16.47 -13.46 4.97
C ALA A 58 -17.02 -14.46 3.93
N GLU A 59 -18.35 -14.58 3.81
CA GLU A 59 -19.01 -15.39 2.79
C GLU A 59 -18.68 -14.91 1.36
N LEU A 60 -18.77 -13.61 1.10
CA LEU A 60 -18.42 -13.01 -0.20
C LEU A 60 -16.94 -13.21 -0.54
N VAL A 61 -16.05 -13.02 0.44
CA VAL A 61 -14.60 -13.24 0.28
C VAL A 61 -14.32 -14.69 -0.11
N LEU A 62 -15.00 -15.64 0.53
CA LEU A 62 -14.85 -17.06 0.22
C LEU A 62 -15.46 -17.43 -1.13
N GLY A 63 -16.60 -16.85 -1.50
CA GLY A 63 -17.16 -17.02 -2.85
C GLY A 63 -16.18 -16.57 -3.94
N LEU A 64 -15.55 -15.40 -3.76
CA LEU A 64 -14.52 -14.94 -4.69
C LEU A 64 -13.26 -15.84 -4.68
N ALA A 65 -12.89 -16.38 -3.52
CA ALA A 65 -11.77 -17.30 -3.40
C ALA A 65 -12.04 -18.62 -4.14
N ASP A 66 -13.25 -19.17 -4.00
CA ASP A 66 -13.70 -20.39 -4.67
C ASP A 66 -13.76 -20.20 -6.20
N ASP A 67 -14.07 -18.99 -6.68
CA ASP A 67 -14.03 -18.60 -8.10
C ASP A 67 -12.60 -18.29 -8.62
N SER A 68 -11.57 -18.42 -7.77
CA SER A 68 -10.17 -18.10 -8.09
C SER A 68 -9.23 -19.30 -7.90
N PRO A 69 -9.42 -20.42 -8.64
CA PRO A 69 -8.59 -21.62 -8.48
C PRO A 69 -7.12 -21.36 -8.84
N ASP A 70 -6.21 -22.13 -8.24
CA ASP A 70 -4.75 -22.05 -8.48
C ASP A 70 -4.27 -22.80 -9.74
N ASP A 71 -5.18 -23.27 -10.59
CA ASP A 71 -4.90 -24.07 -11.79
C ASP A 71 -3.88 -23.41 -12.75
N ASP A 72 -3.86 -22.08 -12.80
CA ASP A 72 -3.01 -21.29 -13.68
C ASP A 72 -1.76 -20.70 -12.97
N ASP A 73 -1.60 -20.96 -11.67
CA ASP A 73 -0.45 -20.45 -10.92
C ASP A 73 0.84 -21.16 -11.35
N PRO A 74 1.97 -20.43 -11.48
CA PRO A 74 3.25 -21.03 -11.85
C PRO A 74 3.71 -22.09 -10.84
N PRO A 75 3.87 -23.37 -11.25
CA PRO A 75 4.27 -24.44 -10.33
C PRO A 75 5.68 -24.21 -9.76
N PRO A 76 5.98 -24.72 -8.55
CA PRO A 76 7.32 -24.63 -7.96
C PRO A 76 8.42 -25.11 -8.92
N GLY A 77 9.49 -24.31 -9.05
CA GLY A 77 10.63 -24.64 -9.92
C GLY A 77 10.46 -24.26 -11.40
N THR A 78 9.30 -23.71 -11.80
CA THR A 78 9.10 -23.18 -13.16
C THR A 78 9.47 -21.70 -13.28
N PRO A 79 9.77 -21.17 -14.48
CA PRO A 79 9.92 -19.73 -14.67
C PRO A 79 8.67 -18.98 -14.21
N GLY A 80 8.84 -18.08 -13.25
CA GLY A 80 7.70 -17.37 -12.66
C GLY A 80 7.15 -17.99 -11.39
N ALA A 81 7.67 -19.15 -10.95
CA ALA A 81 7.41 -19.67 -9.61
C ALA A 81 7.82 -18.67 -8.54
N ARG A 82 7.06 -18.65 -7.44
CA ARG A 82 7.37 -17.83 -6.27
C ARG A 82 8.67 -18.30 -5.64
N SER A 83 9.52 -17.37 -5.24
CA SER A 83 10.81 -17.67 -4.59
C SER A 83 10.82 -17.35 -3.09
N TRP A 84 9.70 -16.86 -2.53
CA TRP A 84 9.53 -16.53 -1.12
C TRP A 84 8.25 -17.19 -0.57
N LYS A 85 8.20 -17.43 0.74
CA LYS A 85 6.98 -17.93 1.40
C LYS A 85 5.91 -16.84 1.41
N PRO A 86 4.69 -17.10 0.92
CA PRO A 86 3.63 -16.10 0.89
C PRO A 86 3.07 -15.80 2.30
N ASP A 87 2.17 -14.82 2.34
CA ASP A 87 1.16 -14.68 3.39
C ASP A 87 0.36 -16.00 3.52
N PRO A 88 -0.46 -16.23 4.57
CA PRO A 88 -1.12 -17.51 4.79
C PRO A 88 -1.82 -18.05 3.53
N GLU A 89 -1.37 -19.20 3.03
CA GLU A 89 -1.91 -19.79 1.81
C GLU A 89 -3.32 -20.34 2.05
N LEU A 90 -4.18 -20.13 1.05
CA LEU A 90 -5.50 -20.73 0.98
C LEU A 90 -5.39 -21.95 0.06
N PRO A 91 -5.57 -23.18 0.57
CA PRO A 91 -5.48 -24.38 -0.25
C PRO A 91 -6.41 -24.34 -1.46
N GLY A 92 -5.86 -24.57 -2.66
CA GLY A 92 -6.62 -24.62 -3.92
C GLY A 92 -7.06 -23.25 -4.47
N VAL A 93 -6.57 -22.15 -3.90
CA VAL A 93 -6.90 -20.78 -4.32
C VAL A 93 -5.64 -20.10 -4.83
N SER A 94 -5.75 -19.39 -5.96
CA SER A 94 -4.64 -18.70 -6.60
C SER A 94 -3.92 -17.75 -5.64
N GLU A 95 -2.58 -17.75 -5.71
CA GLU A 95 -1.70 -16.85 -4.97
C GLU A 95 -1.97 -15.36 -5.28
N PHE A 96 -2.65 -15.07 -6.40
CA PHE A 96 -3.02 -13.73 -6.83
C PHE A 96 -4.37 -13.26 -6.28
N PHE A 97 -5.19 -14.13 -5.70
CA PHE A 97 -6.50 -13.78 -5.13
C PHE A 97 -6.43 -12.64 -4.09
N PRO A 98 -5.49 -12.61 -3.13
CA PRO A 98 -5.39 -11.49 -2.19
C PRO A 98 -5.12 -10.14 -2.85
N VAL A 99 -4.56 -10.12 -4.06
CA VAL A 99 -4.32 -8.88 -4.82
C VAL A 99 -5.60 -8.36 -5.44
N GLU A 100 -6.44 -9.24 -5.98
CA GLU A 100 -7.78 -8.90 -6.45
C GLU A 100 -8.65 -8.37 -5.30
N LEU A 101 -8.68 -9.10 -4.18
CA LEU A 101 -9.44 -8.69 -3.01
C LEU A 101 -8.98 -7.32 -2.47
N ALA A 102 -7.67 -7.05 -2.50
CA ALA A 102 -7.12 -5.75 -2.13
C ALA A 102 -7.64 -4.61 -3.02
N MET A 103 -7.82 -4.85 -4.33
CA MET A 103 -8.42 -3.85 -5.23
C MET A 103 -9.92 -3.68 -4.98
N VAL A 104 -10.66 -4.77 -4.77
CA VAL A 104 -12.09 -4.74 -4.45
C VAL A 104 -12.36 -3.89 -3.19
N LEU A 105 -11.56 -4.10 -2.14
CA LEU A 105 -11.73 -3.43 -0.85
C LEU A 105 -10.94 -2.13 -0.72
N ASN A 106 -10.19 -1.74 -1.76
CA ASN A 106 -9.27 -0.60 -1.75
C ASN A 106 -8.35 -0.58 -0.51
N CYS A 107 -7.68 -1.70 -0.25
CA CYS A 107 -6.80 -1.87 0.91
C CYS A 107 -5.44 -2.46 0.50
N GLY A 108 -4.49 -2.57 1.44
CA GLY A 108 -3.20 -3.20 1.18
C GLY A 108 -3.31 -4.73 1.07
N ARG A 109 -2.49 -5.35 0.22
CA ARG A 109 -2.43 -6.81 0.00
C ARG A 109 -2.38 -7.65 1.29
N VAL A 110 -1.61 -7.20 2.29
CA VAL A 110 -1.49 -7.88 3.58
C VAL A 110 -2.81 -7.85 4.36
N ALA A 111 -3.56 -6.75 4.32
CA ALA A 111 -4.86 -6.65 4.98
C ALA A 111 -5.88 -7.57 4.29
N ALA A 112 -5.93 -7.58 2.96
CA ALA A 112 -6.76 -8.48 2.18
C ALA A 112 -6.43 -9.96 2.45
N SER A 113 -5.15 -10.34 2.45
CA SER A 113 -4.73 -11.72 2.76
C SER A 113 -5.14 -12.14 4.17
N LYS A 114 -4.96 -11.29 5.18
CA LYS A 114 -5.43 -11.57 6.56
C LYS A 114 -6.94 -11.74 6.62
N LEU A 115 -7.70 -10.92 5.91
CA LEU A 115 -9.17 -11.05 5.84
C LEU A 115 -9.57 -12.39 5.23
N ALA A 116 -8.97 -12.75 4.09
CA ALA A 116 -9.25 -14.01 3.40
C ALA A 116 -8.88 -15.23 4.24
N HIS A 117 -7.72 -15.21 4.90
CA HIS A 117 -7.31 -16.27 5.81
C HIS A 117 -8.26 -16.44 7.00
N ARG A 118 -8.75 -15.33 7.56
CA ARG A 118 -9.75 -15.38 8.63
C ARG A 118 -11.06 -15.99 8.16
N ALA A 119 -11.56 -15.57 7.00
CA ALA A 119 -12.77 -16.13 6.41
C ALA A 119 -12.61 -17.65 6.19
N TRP A 120 -11.48 -18.08 5.63
CA TRP A 120 -11.18 -19.51 5.45
C TRP A 120 -11.14 -20.28 6.77
N THR A 121 -10.51 -19.71 7.80
CA THR A 121 -10.45 -20.35 9.13
C THR A 121 -11.83 -20.48 9.75
N LEU A 122 -12.71 -19.48 9.57
CA LEU A 122 -14.11 -19.55 9.99
C LEU A 122 -14.88 -20.66 9.25
N ARG A 123 -14.65 -20.85 7.95
CA ARG A 123 -15.27 -21.93 7.16
C ARG A 123 -14.77 -23.32 7.57
N GLU A 124 -13.46 -23.51 7.57
CA GLU A 124 -12.86 -24.85 7.68
C GLU A 124 -12.69 -25.34 9.12
N SER A 125 -12.38 -24.43 10.04
CA SER A 125 -11.94 -24.79 11.41
C SER A 125 -12.90 -24.31 12.49
N LEU A 126 -13.63 -23.21 12.28
CA LEU A 126 -14.49 -22.57 13.30
C LEU A 126 -15.94 -22.31 12.82
N PRO A 127 -16.65 -23.31 12.27
CA PRO A 127 -17.99 -23.11 11.71
C PRO A 127 -19.03 -22.66 12.74
N ALA A 128 -18.92 -23.08 14.01
CA ALA A 128 -19.86 -22.63 15.04
C ALA A 128 -19.61 -21.16 15.43
N THR A 129 -18.35 -20.71 15.38
CA THR A 129 -18.00 -19.31 15.55
C THR A 129 -18.57 -18.45 14.41
N TRP A 130 -18.46 -18.94 13.17
CA TRP A 130 -19.07 -18.26 12.01
C TRP A 130 -20.60 -18.17 12.16
N ALA A 131 -21.26 -19.27 12.54
CA ALA A 131 -22.69 -19.27 12.79
C ALA A 131 -23.11 -18.26 13.88
N ALA A 132 -22.33 -18.14 14.96
CA ALA A 132 -22.59 -17.16 16.02
C ALA A 132 -22.41 -15.70 15.55
N LEU A 133 -21.43 -15.45 14.68
CA LEU A 133 -21.20 -14.16 14.02
C LEU A 133 -22.37 -13.82 13.07
N ALA A 134 -22.80 -14.78 12.25
CA ALA A 134 -23.94 -14.68 11.32
C ALA A 134 -25.29 -14.53 12.03
N ALA A 135 -25.40 -14.99 13.28
CA ALA A 135 -26.57 -14.74 14.13
C ALA A 135 -26.52 -13.36 14.83
N GLY A 136 -25.38 -12.67 14.80
CA GLY A 136 -25.16 -11.42 15.55
C GLY A 136 -25.03 -11.62 17.06
N VAL A 137 -24.77 -12.86 17.51
CA VAL A 137 -24.60 -13.23 18.92
C VAL A 137 -23.17 -12.99 19.39
N LEU A 138 -22.19 -13.23 18.50
CA LEU A 138 -20.78 -12.93 18.73
C LEU A 138 -20.36 -11.76 17.85
N ASP A 139 -19.66 -10.77 18.41
CA ASP A 139 -19.12 -9.66 17.63
C ASP A 139 -17.85 -10.06 16.85
N GLU A 140 -17.56 -9.29 15.81
CA GLU A 140 -16.42 -9.49 14.92
C GLU A 140 -15.08 -9.49 15.67
N TYR A 141 -14.92 -8.62 16.68
CA TYR A 141 -13.66 -8.49 17.41
C TYR A 141 -13.35 -9.76 18.22
N ARG A 142 -14.36 -10.34 18.87
CA ARG A 142 -14.23 -11.63 19.57
C ARG A 142 -14.07 -12.80 18.61
N ALA A 143 -14.80 -12.83 17.50
CA ALA A 143 -14.64 -13.86 16.48
C ALA A 143 -13.20 -13.88 15.93
N ARG A 144 -12.63 -12.70 15.64
CA ARG A 144 -11.23 -12.55 15.23
C ARG A 144 -10.24 -13.09 16.26
N ILE A 145 -10.50 -12.90 17.55
CA ILE A 145 -9.64 -13.43 18.61
C ILE A 145 -9.66 -14.97 18.64
N LEU A 146 -10.82 -15.58 18.41
CA LEU A 146 -10.93 -17.03 18.31
C LEU A 146 -10.16 -17.56 17.10
N VAL A 147 -10.28 -16.90 15.95
CA VAL A 147 -9.48 -17.22 14.75
C VAL A 147 -7.99 -17.12 15.07
N GLU A 148 -7.50 -15.99 15.57
CA GLU A 148 -6.07 -15.78 15.89
C GLU A 148 -5.54 -16.79 16.94
N ALA A 149 -6.39 -17.27 17.84
CA ALA A 149 -6.01 -18.29 18.82
C ALA A 149 -5.96 -19.71 18.22
N LEU A 150 -6.75 -19.99 17.18
CA LEU A 150 -7.03 -21.34 16.70
C LEU A 150 -6.57 -21.62 15.26
N GLU A 151 -6.17 -20.61 14.48
CA GLU A 151 -5.80 -20.72 13.05
C GLU A 151 -4.64 -21.69 12.76
N HIS A 152 -3.75 -21.91 13.73
CA HIS A 152 -2.64 -22.88 13.63
C HIS A 152 -2.91 -24.20 14.37
N THR A 153 -4.18 -24.53 14.59
CA THR A 153 -4.61 -25.75 15.28
C THR A 153 -5.24 -26.71 14.28
N ASP A 154 -5.13 -28.01 14.51
CA ASP A 154 -5.92 -29.01 13.79
C ASP A 154 -7.42 -28.61 13.78
N PRO A 155 -8.10 -28.64 12.62
CA PRO A 155 -9.51 -28.23 12.52
C PRO A 155 -10.46 -29.01 13.45
N GLY A 156 -10.21 -30.31 13.68
CA GLY A 156 -11.01 -31.12 14.59
C GLY A 156 -10.85 -30.69 16.04
N LEU A 157 -9.61 -30.37 16.45
CA LEU A 157 -9.33 -29.82 17.77
C LEU A 157 -9.90 -28.40 17.94
N ALA A 158 -9.78 -27.54 16.93
CA ALA A 158 -10.36 -26.19 16.92
C ALA A 158 -11.89 -26.24 17.16
N ARG A 159 -12.60 -27.15 16.45
CA ARG A 159 -14.03 -27.39 16.64
C ARG A 159 -14.39 -27.81 18.08
N ARG A 160 -13.56 -28.64 18.72
CA ARG A 160 -13.76 -29.04 20.14
C ARG A 160 -13.57 -27.87 21.10
N VAL A 161 -12.64 -26.95 20.81
CA VAL A 161 -12.40 -25.76 21.62
C VAL A 161 -13.59 -24.79 21.49
N GLU A 162 -14.02 -24.46 20.26
CA GLU A 162 -15.14 -23.53 20.08
C GLU A 162 -16.45 -24.06 20.69
N ALA A 163 -16.72 -25.37 20.60
CA ALA A 163 -17.92 -25.98 21.18
C ALA A 163 -18.00 -25.79 22.71
N ARG A 164 -16.84 -25.77 23.39
CA ARG A 164 -16.76 -25.52 24.84
C ARG A 164 -16.80 -24.04 25.19
N LEU A 165 -16.27 -23.18 24.32
CA LEU A 165 -16.05 -21.77 24.61
C LEU A 165 -17.22 -20.88 24.20
N LEU A 166 -17.90 -21.18 23.09
CA LEU A 166 -18.98 -20.35 22.54
C LEU A 166 -20.14 -20.07 23.51
N PRO A 167 -20.59 -21.01 24.37
CA PRO A 167 -21.67 -20.73 25.33
C PRO A 167 -21.38 -19.55 26.27
N GLU A 168 -20.10 -19.32 26.61
CA GLU A 168 -19.68 -18.21 27.48
C GLU A 168 -19.02 -17.05 26.70
N ALA A 169 -18.65 -17.25 25.44
CA ALA A 169 -17.81 -16.33 24.66
C ALA A 169 -18.34 -14.89 24.58
N ALA A 170 -19.65 -14.71 24.39
CA ALA A 170 -20.28 -13.38 24.28
C ALA A 170 -20.20 -12.57 25.59
N THR A 171 -20.07 -13.25 26.73
CA THR A 171 -19.99 -12.62 28.06
C THR A 171 -18.56 -12.28 28.48
N LEU A 172 -17.56 -12.88 27.83
CA LEU A 172 -16.16 -12.67 28.15
C LEU A 172 -15.64 -11.39 27.51
N THR A 173 -14.73 -10.69 28.19
CA THR A 173 -13.92 -9.67 27.52
C THR A 173 -12.94 -10.36 26.58
N ALA A 174 -12.51 -9.66 25.54
CA ALA A 174 -11.53 -10.15 24.56
C ALA A 174 -10.29 -10.81 25.16
N GLY A 175 -9.68 -10.18 26.18
CA GLY A 175 -8.51 -10.74 26.86
C GLY A 175 -8.82 -12.04 27.60
N LYS A 176 -9.97 -12.12 28.29
CA LYS A 176 -10.43 -13.34 28.97
C LYS A 176 -10.76 -14.44 27.97
N LEU A 177 -11.39 -14.09 26.84
CA LEU A 177 -11.70 -15.02 25.76
C LEU A 177 -10.44 -15.67 25.19
N LYS A 178 -9.42 -14.85 24.86
CA LYS A 178 -8.12 -15.35 24.38
C LYS A 178 -7.47 -16.29 25.39
N LYS A 179 -7.40 -15.88 26.66
CA LYS A 179 -6.83 -16.70 27.74
C LYS A 179 -7.56 -18.05 27.85
N ARG A 180 -8.89 -18.03 27.85
CA ARG A 180 -9.72 -19.23 27.96
C ARG A 180 -9.55 -20.17 26.77
N ALA A 181 -9.47 -19.64 25.55
CA ALA A 181 -9.19 -20.43 24.35
C ALA A 181 -7.83 -21.15 24.44
N LEU A 182 -6.79 -20.44 24.88
CA LEU A 182 -5.45 -21.01 25.06
C LEU A 182 -5.41 -22.07 26.18
N GLU A 183 -6.11 -21.85 27.29
CA GLU A 183 -6.25 -22.86 28.36
C GLU A 183 -6.93 -24.13 27.86
N LEU A 184 -8.03 -24.01 27.11
CA LEU A 184 -8.74 -25.15 26.54
C LEU A 184 -7.88 -25.90 25.52
N LEU A 185 -7.10 -25.18 24.71
CA LEU A 185 -6.13 -25.79 23.81
C LEU A 185 -5.08 -26.60 24.56
N LEU A 186 -4.46 -26.02 25.60
CA LEU A 186 -3.46 -26.71 26.42
C LEU A 186 -4.01 -27.96 27.11
N GLN A 187 -5.27 -27.91 27.56
CA GLN A 187 -5.95 -29.05 28.17
C GLN A 187 -6.23 -30.19 27.18
N LEU A 188 -6.47 -29.86 25.91
CA LEU A 188 -6.88 -30.83 24.89
C LEU A 188 -5.71 -31.37 24.05
N ASP A 189 -4.63 -30.61 23.91
CA ASP A 189 -3.42 -31.00 23.18
C ASP A 189 -2.18 -30.24 23.69
N PRO A 190 -1.54 -30.72 24.77
CA PRO A 190 -0.33 -30.12 25.31
C PRO A 190 0.85 -30.20 24.33
N ASP A 191 0.91 -31.24 23.49
CA ASP A 191 2.01 -31.44 22.54
C ASP A 191 1.94 -30.47 21.34
N ALA A 192 0.73 -30.09 20.90
CA ALA A 192 0.56 -29.03 19.89
C ALA A 192 0.95 -27.65 20.41
N ALA A 193 0.79 -27.38 21.71
CA ALA A 193 1.28 -26.13 22.30
C ALA A 193 2.81 -26.04 22.21
N GLU A 194 3.51 -27.15 22.44
CA GLU A 194 4.96 -27.22 22.33
C GLU A 194 5.43 -27.03 20.88
N ARG A 195 4.81 -27.73 19.92
CA ARG A 195 5.12 -27.55 18.48
C ARG A 195 4.87 -26.11 18.01
N ARG A 196 3.80 -25.45 18.48
CA ARG A 196 3.54 -24.03 18.17
C ARG A 196 4.56 -23.10 18.79
N ARG A 197 5.05 -23.39 20.01
CA ARG A 197 6.15 -22.64 20.62
C ARG A 197 7.40 -22.74 19.73
N GLU A 198 7.78 -23.95 19.33
CA GLU A 198 8.91 -24.19 18.43
C GLU A 198 8.75 -23.50 17.06
N GLN A 199 7.54 -23.54 16.48
CA GLN A 199 7.26 -22.89 15.19
C GLN A 199 7.24 -21.36 15.30
N ALA A 200 6.67 -20.80 16.38
CA ALA A 200 6.70 -19.37 16.64
C ALA A 200 8.14 -18.87 16.86
N GLN A 201 8.99 -19.66 17.51
CA GLN A 201 10.43 -19.37 17.63
C GLN A 201 11.12 -19.29 16.26
N ARG A 202 10.69 -20.09 15.27
CA ARG A 202 11.21 -20.00 13.89
C ARG A 202 10.77 -18.73 13.15
N HIS A 203 9.73 -18.06 13.63
CA HIS A 203 9.26 -16.78 13.10
C HIS A 203 9.81 -15.58 13.88
N ALA A 204 10.77 -15.81 14.78
CA ALA A 204 11.45 -14.71 15.46
C ALA A 204 12.11 -13.78 14.43
N ASP A 205 11.76 -12.50 14.50
CA ASP A 205 12.15 -11.50 13.52
C ASP A 205 12.20 -10.11 14.17
N VAL A 206 12.94 -9.19 13.56
CA VAL A 206 13.02 -7.79 13.96
C VAL A 206 12.66 -6.91 12.77
N ARG A 207 11.55 -6.18 12.88
CA ARG A 207 10.97 -5.38 11.79
C ARG A 207 10.98 -3.89 12.13
N LEU A 208 11.18 -3.07 11.10
CA LEU A 208 11.10 -1.60 11.18
C LEU A 208 9.92 -1.12 10.33
N GLU A 209 8.96 -0.45 10.97
CA GLU A 209 7.74 0.06 10.33
C GLU A 209 7.64 1.59 10.50
N PRO A 210 7.13 2.35 9.51
CA PRO A 210 6.78 3.74 9.71
C PRO A 210 5.71 3.91 10.81
N SER A 211 5.86 4.88 11.71
CA SER A 211 4.81 5.24 12.66
C SER A 211 3.85 6.25 12.02
N PRO A 212 2.55 6.25 12.38
CA PRO A 212 1.66 7.36 12.03
C PRO A 212 2.05 8.67 12.75
N ASP A 213 2.81 8.59 13.85
CA ASP A 213 3.31 9.75 14.56
C ASP A 213 4.52 10.36 13.84
N GLU A 214 4.48 11.68 13.61
CA GLU A 214 5.54 12.40 12.91
C GLU A 214 6.91 12.19 13.55
N GLY A 215 7.92 11.88 12.73
CA GLY A 215 9.30 11.68 13.18
C GLY A 215 9.57 10.34 13.89
N MET A 216 8.58 9.45 14.00
CA MET A 216 8.71 8.17 14.71
C MET A 216 8.72 6.98 13.74
N ALA A 217 9.41 5.91 14.14
CA ALA A 217 9.34 4.60 13.51
C ALA A 217 9.23 3.52 14.59
N ARG A 218 8.53 2.42 14.28
CA ARG A 218 8.36 1.30 15.21
C ARG A 218 9.38 0.22 14.89
N LEU A 219 10.24 -0.08 15.85
CA LEU A 219 11.06 -1.30 15.85
C LEU A 219 10.30 -2.37 16.65
N THR A 220 9.96 -3.49 16.02
CA THR A 220 9.22 -4.60 16.67
C THR A 220 10.04 -5.87 16.57
N ALA A 221 10.26 -6.53 17.71
CA ALA A 221 10.95 -7.80 17.80
C ALA A 221 9.97 -8.90 18.25
N ASP A 222 9.78 -9.91 17.42
CA ASP A 222 9.11 -11.15 17.80
C ASP A 222 10.17 -12.10 18.39
N LEU A 223 10.08 -12.39 19.69
CA LEU A 223 11.06 -13.16 20.45
C LEU A 223 10.37 -14.30 21.21
N PRO A 224 11.09 -15.38 21.58
CA PRO A 224 10.59 -16.33 22.58
C PRO A 224 10.13 -15.58 23.84
N ALA A 225 9.01 -15.98 24.43
CA ALA A 225 8.33 -15.21 25.47
C ALA A 225 9.23 -14.93 26.69
N GLU A 226 10.04 -15.93 27.08
CA GLU A 226 11.04 -15.83 28.14
C GLU A 226 12.14 -14.83 27.83
N VAL A 227 12.57 -14.74 26.56
CA VAL A 227 13.57 -13.78 26.09
C VAL A 227 12.96 -12.39 26.06
N ALA A 228 11.74 -12.23 25.51
CA ALA A 228 11.03 -10.95 25.49
C ALA A 228 10.81 -10.39 26.90
N ALA A 229 10.40 -11.24 27.84
CA ALA A 229 10.21 -10.88 29.24
C ALA A 229 11.53 -10.45 29.90
N ALA A 230 12.61 -11.19 29.65
CA ALA A 230 13.95 -10.83 30.15
C ALA A 230 14.44 -9.50 29.59
N CYS A 231 14.32 -9.29 28.26
CA CYS A 231 14.67 -8.01 27.62
C CYS A 231 13.87 -6.85 28.21
N HIS A 232 12.54 -7.00 28.31
CA HIS A 232 11.68 -5.96 28.89
C HIS A 232 12.01 -5.69 30.36
N ALA A 233 12.26 -6.72 31.17
CA ALA A 233 12.61 -6.56 32.58
C ALA A 233 13.92 -5.77 32.77
N VAL A 234 14.95 -6.03 31.95
CA VAL A 234 16.20 -5.28 31.97
C VAL A 234 15.96 -3.82 31.57
N ILE A 235 15.22 -3.59 30.48
CA ILE A 235 14.88 -2.23 30.01
C ILE A 235 14.12 -1.46 31.09
N ASP A 236 13.13 -2.10 31.71
CA ASP A 236 12.29 -1.51 32.74
C ASP A 236 13.07 -1.17 34.00
N ALA A 237 13.92 -2.08 34.47
CA ALA A 237 14.77 -1.87 35.64
C ALA A 237 15.74 -0.69 35.44
N LEU A 238 16.42 -0.63 34.29
CA LEU A 238 17.35 0.45 33.99
C LEU A 238 16.63 1.80 33.80
N ALA A 239 15.45 1.81 33.17
CA ALA A 239 14.65 3.02 33.05
C ALA A 239 14.14 3.51 34.41
N ALA A 240 13.77 2.59 35.31
CA ALA A 240 13.38 2.92 36.68
C ALA A 240 14.56 3.47 37.49
N MET A 241 15.78 2.96 37.31
CA MET A 241 16.99 3.52 37.92
C MET A 241 17.24 4.96 37.45
N LEU A 242 17.19 5.23 36.14
CA LEU A 242 17.32 6.60 35.61
C LEU A 242 16.25 7.53 36.18
N LYS A 243 15.02 7.03 36.35
CA LYS A 243 13.93 7.80 36.97
C LYS A 243 14.20 8.11 38.44
N ALA A 244 14.74 7.14 39.18
CA ALA A 244 15.14 7.30 40.58
C ALA A 244 16.32 8.28 40.75
N ASP A 245 17.24 8.30 39.77
CA ASP A 245 18.37 9.24 39.71
C ASP A 245 17.97 10.67 39.30
N GLY A 246 16.66 10.93 39.17
CA GLY A 246 16.10 12.27 38.98
C GLY A 246 15.83 12.66 37.53
N ASP A 247 15.89 11.73 36.57
CA ASP A 247 15.59 12.07 35.18
C ASP A 247 14.12 12.54 35.01
N PRO A 248 13.88 13.78 34.54
CA PRO A 248 12.53 14.34 34.48
C PRO A 248 11.66 13.71 33.39
N ARG A 249 12.24 13.01 32.41
CA ARG A 249 11.51 12.46 31.25
C ARG A 249 10.47 11.40 31.65
N PRO A 250 9.37 11.23 30.89
CA PRO A 250 8.40 10.17 31.14
C PRO A 250 9.04 8.78 31.05
N ILE A 251 8.58 7.83 31.88
CA ILE A 251 9.18 6.49 31.96
C ILE A 251 9.18 5.76 30.60
N GLY A 252 8.19 6.00 29.74
CA GLY A 252 8.16 5.45 28.38
C GLY A 252 9.31 5.95 27.49
N GLN A 253 9.71 7.22 27.63
CA GLN A 253 10.85 7.79 26.91
C GLN A 253 12.17 7.19 27.42
N LEU A 254 12.29 6.97 28.73
CA LEU A 254 13.45 6.33 29.35
C LEU A 254 13.60 4.88 28.90
N ARG A 255 12.51 4.10 28.88
CA ARG A 255 12.53 2.72 28.35
C ARG A 255 12.95 2.68 26.89
N THR A 256 12.45 3.60 26.07
CA THR A 256 12.83 3.67 24.65
C THR A 256 14.32 3.99 24.48
N GLN A 257 14.83 4.94 25.26
CA GLN A 257 16.26 5.29 25.26
C GLN A 257 17.13 4.11 25.69
N VAL A 258 16.80 3.48 26.82
CA VAL A 258 17.52 2.29 27.32
C VAL A 258 17.50 1.16 26.31
N ALA A 259 16.35 0.88 25.70
CA ALA A 259 16.24 -0.15 24.66
C ALA A 259 17.14 0.17 23.45
N ALA A 260 17.14 1.42 23.00
CA ALA A 260 18.01 1.87 21.90
C ALA A 260 19.50 1.75 22.27
N ASP A 261 19.87 2.14 23.49
CA ASP A 261 21.25 2.09 23.97
C ASP A 261 21.77 0.65 24.05
N LEU A 262 20.97 -0.26 24.62
CA LEU A 262 21.32 -1.69 24.72
C LEU A 262 21.51 -2.34 23.34
N ILE A 263 20.75 -1.90 22.32
CA ILE A 263 20.85 -2.42 20.95
C ILE A 263 22.03 -1.79 20.20
N GLN A 264 22.21 -0.47 20.31
CA GLN A 264 23.21 0.27 19.54
C GLN A 264 24.62 0.18 20.13
N ARG A 265 24.74 -0.17 21.42
CA ARG A 265 26.01 -0.18 22.16
C ARG A 265 26.18 -1.45 23.00
N PRO A 266 26.20 -2.64 22.38
CA PRO A 266 26.20 -3.91 23.12
C PRO A 266 27.51 -4.19 23.90
N TRP A 267 28.55 -3.35 23.79
CA TRP A 267 29.89 -3.58 24.37
C TRP A 267 30.36 -2.52 25.39
N ASP A 268 29.51 -1.58 25.82
CA ASP A 268 29.92 -0.48 26.71
C ASP A 268 29.46 -0.71 28.15
N ASP A 269 30.41 -1.09 29.01
CA ASP A 269 30.27 -1.43 30.42
C ASP A 269 30.65 -0.27 31.38
N SER A 270 30.85 0.95 30.86
CA SER A 270 31.35 2.10 31.64
C SER A 270 30.34 3.23 31.99
N ARG A 271 29.25 3.41 31.21
CA ARG A 271 28.18 4.48 31.22
C ARG A 271 28.74 5.94 31.19
N PRO A 272 28.20 6.98 30.47
CA PRO A 272 26.91 7.16 29.75
C PRO A 272 27.01 7.53 28.23
N PRO A 273 25.99 7.26 27.39
CA PRO A 273 25.91 7.78 26.01
C PRO A 273 25.52 9.26 25.87
N VAL A 274 26.31 10.08 25.17
CA VAL A 274 25.78 11.23 24.41
C VAL A 274 26.14 11.09 22.93
N THR A 275 25.18 11.53 22.11
CA THR A 275 25.16 11.71 20.65
C THR A 275 24.84 10.47 19.83
N ALA A 276 23.66 10.56 19.24
CA ALA A 276 23.08 9.68 18.24
C ALA A 276 23.77 9.83 16.88
N HIS A 277 23.81 8.76 16.11
CA HIS A 277 23.87 8.87 14.65
C HIS A 277 22.45 9.15 14.14
N LEU A 278 22.12 10.43 14.08
CA LEU A 278 20.96 10.94 13.37
C LEU A 278 21.38 11.24 11.92
N GLN A 279 20.75 10.58 10.96
CA GLN A 279 20.97 10.87 9.54
C GLN A 279 20.06 12.04 9.12
N ILE A 280 20.49 13.28 9.42
CA ILE A 280 19.95 14.50 8.82
C ILE A 280 20.70 14.75 7.51
N THR A 281 19.95 15.03 6.45
CA THR A 281 20.51 15.43 5.15
C THR A 281 20.68 16.95 5.12
N ALA A 282 21.91 17.46 5.31
CA ALA A 282 22.38 18.78 4.84
C ALA A 282 23.94 18.92 4.86
N HIS A 283 24.52 19.21 3.68
CA HIS A 283 25.87 19.63 3.21
C HIS A 283 27.24 19.44 3.97
N LEU A 284 28.20 18.81 3.23
CA LEU A 284 29.71 18.87 3.13
C LEU A 284 30.60 18.78 4.40
N GLN A 285 31.77 18.09 4.52
CA GLN A 285 32.87 17.62 3.62
C GLN A 285 33.52 16.26 4.06
N ILE A 286 34.27 15.71 3.09
CA ILE A 286 35.06 14.48 2.86
C ILE A 286 35.99 13.90 3.96
N THR A 287 36.02 12.56 4.13
CA THR A 287 37.24 11.70 3.99
C THR A 287 36.91 10.19 3.76
N ALA A 288 37.33 9.73 2.57
CA ALA A 288 37.83 8.43 2.11
C ALA A 288 37.23 7.05 2.54
N HIS A 289 37.00 6.25 1.48
CA HIS A 289 36.89 4.78 1.38
C HIS A 289 35.54 4.09 1.66
N LEU A 290 34.59 4.25 0.74
CA LEU A 290 33.83 3.15 0.10
C LEU A 290 32.99 3.73 -1.04
N GLN A 291 33.08 3.19 -2.26
CA GLN A 291 32.20 3.58 -3.37
C GLN A 291 30.81 2.95 -3.18
N ILE A 292 29.90 3.69 -2.56
CA ILE A 292 28.46 3.42 -2.62
C ILE A 292 27.87 4.37 -3.66
N THR A 293 27.35 3.84 -4.76
CA THR A 293 26.59 4.63 -5.72
C THR A 293 25.23 4.96 -5.10
N ALA A 294 25.13 6.05 -4.36
CA ALA A 294 23.87 6.53 -3.81
C ALA A 294 23.08 7.29 -4.90
N HIS A 295 21.90 6.79 -5.25
CA HIS A 295 20.93 7.53 -6.06
C HIS A 295 20.10 8.42 -5.14
N LEU A 296 20.45 9.71 -5.03
CA LEU A 296 19.63 10.73 -4.39
C LEU A 296 18.73 11.38 -5.45
N GLN A 297 17.42 11.13 -5.38
CA GLN A 297 16.43 11.75 -6.26
C GLN A 297 15.72 12.89 -5.51
N ILE A 298 16.08 14.14 -5.81
CA ILE A 298 15.41 15.34 -5.29
C ILE A 298 14.34 15.74 -6.31
N THR A 299 13.07 15.76 -5.90
CA THR A 299 11.97 16.32 -6.70
C THR A 299 11.50 17.60 -6.02
N ALA A 300 11.84 18.76 -6.58
CA ALA A 300 11.34 20.04 -6.13
C ALA A 300 11.03 20.90 -7.35
N THR A 301 9.95 21.69 -7.31
CA THR A 301 9.73 22.71 -8.32
C THR A 301 10.68 23.88 -8.06
N LEU A 302 11.18 24.53 -9.11
CA LEU A 302 12.18 25.59 -9.03
C LEU A 302 11.75 26.78 -8.13
N ALA A 303 10.44 27.00 -7.96
CA ALA A 303 9.86 28.06 -7.14
C ALA A 303 9.86 27.73 -5.62
N SER A 304 9.80 26.44 -5.25
CA SER A 304 9.89 25.99 -3.85
C SER A 304 11.32 26.02 -3.30
N LEU A 305 12.31 25.91 -4.17
CA LEU A 305 13.74 26.04 -3.82
C LEU A 305 14.19 27.51 -3.72
N ALA A 306 13.43 28.45 -4.30
CA ALA A 306 13.70 29.89 -4.30
C ALA A 306 12.85 30.70 -3.31
N GLY A 307 11.96 30.05 -2.54
CA GLY A 307 11.24 30.65 -1.41
C GLY A 307 10.17 31.70 -1.72
N SER A 308 9.65 31.79 -2.95
CA SER A 308 8.80 32.93 -3.38
C SER A 308 7.36 32.59 -3.81
N SER A 309 6.84 31.37 -3.64
CA SER A 309 5.41 31.08 -3.84
C SER A 309 4.92 29.78 -3.18
N THR A 310 3.59 29.65 -3.03
CA THR A 310 2.85 28.45 -2.58
C THR A 310 2.02 27.79 -3.71
N GLY A 311 2.32 28.08 -4.97
CA GLY A 311 1.67 27.49 -6.16
C GLY A 311 2.70 27.17 -7.26
N CYS A 312 2.51 26.03 -7.90
CA CYS A 312 3.42 25.31 -8.81
C CYS A 312 3.75 26.00 -10.16
N GLY A 313 5.02 25.89 -10.60
CA GLY A 313 5.54 26.46 -11.87
C GLY A 313 5.89 25.44 -12.97
N ALA A 314 6.13 25.96 -14.18
CA ALA A 314 6.09 25.32 -15.50
C ALA A 314 7.14 25.92 -16.48
N VAL A 315 7.53 25.18 -17.53
CA VAL A 315 7.85 25.74 -18.88
C VAL A 315 7.17 24.90 -19.97
N ASN A 316 5.85 24.88 -19.91
CA ASN A 316 4.83 24.71 -20.95
C ASN A 316 5.00 23.60 -22.00
N GLY A 317 5.46 22.42 -21.63
CA GLY A 317 5.31 21.23 -22.49
C GLY A 317 6.05 21.30 -23.85
N LEU A 318 7.02 22.20 -23.99
CA LEU A 318 7.82 22.41 -25.19
C LEU A 318 9.23 21.80 -25.04
N PRO A 319 9.85 21.30 -26.13
CA PRO A 319 11.25 20.90 -26.11
C PRO A 319 12.12 22.09 -25.65
N ILE A 320 12.99 21.87 -24.65
CA ILE A 320 13.90 22.91 -24.19
C ILE A 320 15.10 23.02 -25.14
N THR A 321 15.42 24.24 -25.53
CA THR A 321 16.58 24.53 -26.37
C THR A 321 17.86 24.51 -25.54
N ALA A 322 19.02 24.46 -26.20
CA ALA A 322 20.31 24.59 -25.51
C ALA A 322 20.45 25.90 -24.71
N ALA A 323 19.78 26.97 -25.15
CA ALA A 323 19.74 28.25 -24.42
C ALA A 323 18.94 28.15 -23.11
N HIS A 324 17.77 27.51 -23.13
CA HIS A 324 16.97 27.28 -21.92
C HIS A 324 17.69 26.35 -20.92
N LEU A 325 18.40 25.34 -21.44
CA LEU A 325 19.21 24.45 -20.61
C LEU A 325 20.34 25.21 -19.87
N ARG A 326 20.95 26.21 -20.52
CA ARG A 326 21.96 27.08 -19.89
C ARG A 326 21.37 27.93 -18.75
N ASP A 327 20.18 28.52 -18.94
CA ASP A 327 19.50 29.28 -17.89
C ASP A 327 19.14 28.41 -16.67
N LEU A 328 18.63 27.19 -16.91
CA LEU A 328 18.33 26.22 -15.86
C LEU A 328 19.57 25.81 -15.06
N LEU A 329 20.69 25.54 -15.74
CA LEU A 329 21.96 25.19 -15.08
C LEU A 329 22.52 26.36 -14.27
N ALA A 330 22.46 27.58 -14.78
CA ALA A 330 22.87 28.77 -14.04
C ALA A 330 22.09 28.94 -12.73
N ARG A 331 20.78 28.64 -12.74
CA ARG A 331 19.93 28.64 -11.53
C ARG A 331 20.27 27.51 -10.56
N LEU A 332 20.58 26.31 -11.06
CA LEU A 332 21.01 25.18 -10.22
C LEU A 332 22.39 25.41 -9.58
N ASP A 333 23.31 26.04 -10.32
CA ASP A 333 24.63 26.42 -9.82
C ASP A 333 24.50 27.54 -8.76
N ALA A 334 23.58 28.51 -8.94
CA ALA A 334 23.25 29.52 -7.94
C ALA A 334 22.67 28.93 -6.64
N LEU A 335 22.00 27.78 -6.72
CA LEU A 335 21.48 27.02 -5.57
C LEU A 335 22.52 26.05 -4.95
N GLY A 336 23.73 25.98 -5.51
CA GLY A 336 24.81 25.13 -4.99
C GLY A 336 24.58 23.61 -5.15
N VAL A 337 23.72 23.18 -6.08
CA VAL A 337 23.42 21.75 -6.30
C VAL A 337 24.61 21.07 -6.96
N GLN A 338 25.33 20.23 -6.21
CA GLN A 338 26.44 19.43 -6.71
C GLN A 338 26.19 17.94 -6.49
N ALA A 339 26.76 17.12 -7.38
CA ALA A 339 26.77 15.68 -7.16
C ALA A 339 27.72 15.33 -6.00
N PRO A 340 27.36 14.37 -5.13
CA PRO A 340 28.27 13.88 -4.11
C PRO A 340 29.43 13.11 -4.75
N ASP A 341 30.56 13.00 -4.06
CA ASP A 341 31.74 12.30 -4.57
C ASP A 341 31.40 10.85 -4.96
N GLY A 342 31.67 10.48 -6.21
CA GLY A 342 31.34 9.16 -6.76
C GLY A 342 29.84 8.92 -7.04
N GLY A 343 28.99 9.92 -6.82
CA GLY A 343 27.56 9.87 -7.12
C GLY A 343 27.18 10.72 -8.33
N SER A 344 25.88 10.74 -8.65
CA SER A 344 25.33 11.60 -9.69
C SER A 344 24.02 12.22 -9.24
N VAL A 345 23.79 13.47 -9.62
CA VAL A 345 22.48 14.11 -9.47
C VAL A 345 21.71 13.87 -10.76
N THR A 346 20.58 13.18 -10.64
CA THR A 346 19.65 13.01 -11.75
C THR A 346 18.58 14.10 -11.67
N VAL A 347 18.42 14.82 -12.77
CA VAL A 347 17.40 15.85 -12.94
C VAL A 347 16.25 15.25 -13.76
N ALA A 348 15.03 15.40 -13.26
CA ALA A 348 13.79 15.05 -13.94
C ALA A 348 13.15 16.34 -14.46
N LEU A 349 12.86 16.39 -15.75
CA LEU A 349 12.18 17.52 -16.40
C LEU A 349 10.72 17.14 -16.62
N THR A 350 9.81 17.93 -16.05
CA THR A 350 8.36 17.73 -16.19
C THR A 350 7.71 18.89 -16.92
N ASP A 351 6.57 18.63 -17.57
CA ASP A 351 5.68 19.69 -18.04
C ASP A 351 4.74 20.21 -16.93
N ASP A 352 3.80 21.06 -17.32
CA ASP A 352 2.91 21.81 -16.44
C ASP A 352 1.91 20.92 -15.70
N ASP A 353 1.52 19.83 -16.36
CA ASP A 353 0.66 18.79 -15.83
C ASP A 353 1.45 17.79 -14.96
N GLY A 354 2.76 17.97 -14.83
CA GLY A 354 3.65 17.13 -14.04
C GLY A 354 4.09 15.85 -14.74
N THR A 355 3.86 15.74 -16.05
CA THR A 355 4.29 14.60 -16.87
C THR A 355 5.79 14.63 -17.05
N LEU A 356 6.47 13.50 -16.81
CA LEU A 356 7.90 13.40 -17.03
C LEU A 356 8.21 13.43 -18.54
N ARG A 357 8.96 14.43 -18.98
CA ARG A 357 9.43 14.59 -20.36
C ARG A 357 10.82 14.01 -20.57
N ALA A 358 11.74 14.24 -19.64
CA ALA A 358 13.08 13.69 -19.76
C ALA A 358 13.81 13.52 -18.42
N THR A 359 14.89 12.73 -18.45
CA THR A 359 15.83 12.58 -17.33
C THR A 359 17.27 12.68 -17.81
N GLY A 360 18.14 13.30 -17.01
CA GLY A 360 19.58 13.38 -17.30
C GLY A 360 20.40 13.63 -16.05
N THR A 361 21.69 13.29 -16.09
CA THR A 361 22.62 13.67 -15.02
C THR A 361 23.06 15.12 -15.18
N LEU A 362 23.34 15.81 -14.08
CA LEU A 362 23.78 17.21 -14.11
C LEU A 362 25.01 17.42 -15.04
N ASP A 363 25.96 16.48 -15.04
CA ASP A 363 27.12 16.56 -15.94
C ASP A 363 26.77 16.37 -17.41
N ARG A 364 25.79 15.51 -17.71
CA ARG A 364 25.29 15.35 -19.08
C ARG A 364 24.60 16.63 -19.53
N LEU A 365 23.80 17.25 -18.66
CA LEU A 365 23.15 18.53 -18.92
C LEU A 365 24.18 19.63 -19.18
N ARG A 366 25.22 19.75 -18.34
CA ARG A 366 26.34 20.69 -18.55
C ARG A 366 27.05 20.47 -19.89
N ARG A 367 27.32 19.22 -20.25
CA ARG A 367 27.90 18.88 -21.57
C ARG A 367 27.00 19.27 -22.75
N LEU A 368 25.70 19.02 -22.66
CA LEU A 368 24.74 19.38 -23.71
C LEU A 368 24.60 20.90 -23.84
N ALA A 369 24.59 21.62 -22.72
CA ALA A 369 24.53 23.07 -22.68
C ALA A 369 25.74 23.73 -23.35
N ALA A 370 26.92 23.13 -23.20
CA ALA A 370 28.18 23.60 -23.80
C ALA A 370 28.32 23.24 -25.28
N ARG A 371 27.87 22.06 -25.71
CA ARG A 371 28.04 21.58 -27.10
C ARG A 371 26.94 22.03 -28.06
N GLY A 372 25.75 22.37 -27.56
CA GLY A 372 24.59 22.66 -28.41
C GLY A 372 23.98 21.41 -29.04
N CYS A 373 23.14 21.58 -30.06
CA CYS A 373 22.49 20.47 -30.75
C CYS A 373 23.52 19.58 -31.45
N PRO A 374 23.43 18.24 -31.32
CA PRO A 374 24.37 17.33 -31.97
C PRO A 374 24.20 17.27 -33.50
N GLU A 375 23.02 17.60 -34.01
CA GLU A 375 22.69 17.50 -35.44
C GLU A 375 22.90 18.82 -36.19
N HIS A 376 22.69 19.96 -35.52
CA HIS A 376 22.76 21.28 -36.12
C HIS A 376 23.83 22.12 -35.43
N ARG A 377 24.81 22.60 -36.21
CA ARG A 377 25.86 23.55 -35.75
C ARG A 377 25.40 25.01 -35.72
N ALA A 378 24.17 25.30 -36.14
CA ALA A 378 23.61 26.65 -36.12
C ALA A 378 23.43 27.13 -34.67
N GLU A 379 23.72 28.42 -34.42
CA GLU A 379 23.63 29.02 -33.08
C GLU A 379 22.19 29.00 -32.50
N GLU A 380 21.18 28.88 -33.37
CA GLU A 380 19.76 28.89 -33.00
C GLU A 380 18.98 27.78 -33.74
N CYS A 381 19.04 26.54 -33.24
CA CYS A 381 18.12 25.48 -33.64
C CYS A 381 17.11 25.17 -32.52
N SER A 382 15.88 24.81 -32.87
CA SER A 382 14.79 24.44 -31.95
C SER A 382 14.73 22.95 -31.62
N CYS A 383 15.74 22.18 -31.99
CA CYS A 383 15.78 20.73 -31.73
C CYS A 383 15.73 20.43 -30.23
N ALA A 384 14.95 19.41 -29.86
CA ALA A 384 14.97 18.84 -28.53
C ALA A 384 16.36 18.25 -28.25
N VAL A 385 17.14 18.87 -27.37
CA VAL A 385 18.46 18.34 -26.95
C VAL A 385 18.35 17.26 -25.87
N LEU A 386 17.17 17.16 -25.24
CA LEU A 386 16.84 16.13 -24.28
C LEU A 386 15.32 15.86 -24.32
N ASP A 387 14.96 14.58 -24.50
CA ASP A 387 13.57 14.10 -24.49
C ASP A 387 13.53 12.69 -23.87
N ARG A 388 12.35 12.09 -23.84
CA ARG A 388 12.11 10.70 -23.48
C ARG A 388 13.07 9.80 -24.27
N PRO A 389 13.75 8.86 -23.61
CA PRO A 389 14.62 7.92 -24.30
C PRO A 389 13.86 7.13 -25.38
N HIS A 390 14.41 7.11 -26.60
CA HIS A 390 13.83 6.41 -27.73
C HIS A 390 13.65 4.90 -27.48
N ALA A 391 12.70 4.31 -28.19
CA ALA A 391 12.52 2.86 -28.25
C ALA A 391 13.80 2.15 -28.69
N VAL A 392 13.99 0.93 -28.19
CA VAL A 392 15.10 0.05 -28.59
C VAL A 392 14.59 -1.26 -29.16
N ASN A 393 15.24 -1.77 -30.20
CA ASN A 393 14.88 -3.04 -30.83
C ASN A 393 15.53 -4.24 -30.10
N ARG A 394 15.21 -4.40 -28.81
CA ARG A 394 15.61 -5.55 -27.98
C ARG A 394 14.71 -5.62 -26.74
N TYR A 395 14.67 -6.78 -26.11
CA TYR A 395 13.92 -6.99 -24.87
C TYR A 395 14.39 -6.06 -23.73
N SER A 396 15.69 -6.04 -23.44
CA SER A 396 16.22 -5.34 -22.27
C SER A 396 16.23 -3.81 -22.43
N PRO A 397 15.55 -3.05 -21.55
CA PRO A 397 15.57 -1.58 -21.59
C PRO A 397 16.98 -1.01 -21.44
N SER A 398 17.25 0.12 -22.10
CA SER A 398 18.50 0.87 -21.92
C SER A 398 18.60 1.47 -20.51
N ALA A 399 19.81 1.78 -20.05
CA ALA A 399 20.02 2.48 -18.79
C ALA A 399 19.26 3.82 -18.73
N ALA A 400 19.16 4.53 -19.86
CA ALA A 400 18.39 5.77 -19.96
C ALA A 400 16.88 5.53 -19.79
N GLN A 401 16.32 4.48 -20.41
CA GLN A 401 14.91 4.10 -20.23
C GLN A 401 14.64 3.67 -18.78
N GLN A 402 15.53 2.89 -18.16
CA GLN A 402 15.38 2.48 -16.77
C GLN A 402 15.39 3.69 -15.82
N ALA A 403 16.32 4.63 -16.01
CA ALA A 403 16.38 5.87 -15.22
C ALA A 403 15.11 6.69 -15.39
N PHE A 404 14.62 6.85 -16.63
CA PHE A 404 13.38 7.56 -16.93
C PHE A 404 12.17 6.92 -16.24
N VAL A 405 11.95 5.61 -16.42
CA VAL A 405 10.79 4.90 -15.86
C VAL A 405 10.83 4.90 -14.33
N ARG A 406 12.00 4.67 -13.72
CA ARG A 406 12.16 4.72 -12.25
C ARG A 406 11.86 6.11 -11.69
N ALA A 407 12.30 7.16 -12.39
CA ALA A 407 12.02 8.53 -11.99
C ALA A 407 10.55 8.91 -12.14
N ARG A 408 9.89 8.43 -13.21
CA ARG A 408 8.46 8.62 -13.47
C ARG A 408 7.61 7.92 -12.42
N ASP A 409 7.91 6.65 -12.14
CA ASP A 409 7.00 5.78 -11.41
C ASP A 409 7.19 5.86 -9.89
N ARG A 410 8.44 5.97 -9.42
CA ARG A 410 8.91 6.07 -8.00
C ARG A 410 8.52 4.94 -7.05
N THR A 411 7.36 4.34 -7.25
CA THR A 411 6.90 3.11 -6.62
C THR A 411 6.39 2.13 -7.67
N CYS A 412 6.08 0.91 -7.24
CA CYS A 412 5.26 -0.01 -8.01
C CYS A 412 3.97 0.71 -8.44
N ARG A 413 3.59 0.53 -9.71
CA ARG A 413 2.47 1.21 -10.35
C ARG A 413 1.12 0.56 -10.13
N PHE A 414 1.12 -0.64 -9.55
CA PHE A 414 -0.10 -1.33 -9.17
C PHE A 414 -0.91 -0.51 -8.12
N PRO A 415 -2.23 -0.32 -8.27
CA PRO A 415 -3.07 0.59 -7.46
C PRO A 415 -2.90 0.55 -5.95
N THR A 416 -2.76 -0.64 -5.36
CA THR A 416 -2.71 -0.83 -3.90
C THR A 416 -1.29 -1.02 -3.35
N CYS A 417 -0.26 -0.73 -4.15
CA CYS A 417 1.12 -1.03 -3.82
C CYS A 417 2.00 0.22 -3.65
N GLY A 418 2.62 0.36 -2.48
CA GLY A 418 3.61 1.41 -2.18
C GLY A 418 5.07 0.97 -2.34
N GLN A 419 5.35 -0.22 -2.88
CA GLN A 419 6.71 -0.77 -2.93
C GLN A 419 7.64 0.15 -3.73
N ARG A 420 8.78 0.53 -3.16
CA ARG A 420 9.73 1.47 -3.81
C ARG A 420 10.37 0.85 -5.06
N VAL A 421 10.69 1.68 -6.06
CA VAL A 421 11.26 1.22 -7.35
C VAL A 421 12.57 0.45 -7.24
N GLY A 422 13.35 0.62 -6.16
CA GLY A 422 14.55 -0.19 -5.92
C GLY A 422 14.27 -1.70 -5.83
N TRP A 423 13.02 -2.07 -5.55
CA TRP A 423 12.53 -3.45 -5.45
C TRP A 423 11.49 -3.76 -6.53
N ALA A 424 11.48 -3.00 -7.62
CA ALA A 424 10.58 -3.17 -8.76
C ALA A 424 11.36 -3.43 -10.06
N ASP A 425 10.75 -4.26 -10.90
CA ASP A 425 11.16 -4.53 -12.25
C ASP A 425 10.64 -3.43 -13.18
N THR A 426 11.36 -3.14 -14.27
CA THR A 426 10.86 -2.33 -15.38
C THR A 426 10.21 -3.28 -16.38
N ASP A 427 8.89 -3.34 -16.36
CA ASP A 427 8.08 -4.35 -17.05
C ASP A 427 7.28 -3.74 -18.21
N HIS A 428 7.09 -4.50 -19.29
CA HIS A 428 6.35 -4.08 -20.49
C HIS A 428 4.86 -4.30 -20.30
N VAL A 429 4.04 -3.24 -20.29
CA VAL A 429 2.57 -3.29 -20.18
C VAL A 429 1.98 -4.19 -21.27
N ILE A 430 2.31 -3.93 -22.53
CA ILE A 430 2.11 -4.85 -23.64
C ILE A 430 3.35 -5.76 -23.69
N PRO A 431 3.22 -7.08 -23.46
CA PRO A 431 4.38 -7.97 -23.40
C PRO A 431 5.25 -7.89 -24.66
N HIS A 432 6.56 -7.86 -24.50
CA HIS A 432 7.50 -7.85 -25.62
C HIS A 432 7.33 -9.07 -26.53
N ALA A 433 7.04 -10.24 -25.96
CA ALA A 433 6.75 -11.46 -26.72
C ALA A 433 5.46 -11.37 -27.57
N ALA A 434 4.55 -10.45 -27.22
CA ALA A 434 3.34 -10.14 -27.98
C ALA A 434 3.52 -8.94 -28.93
N GLY A 435 4.77 -8.53 -29.20
CA GLY A 435 5.09 -7.39 -30.09
C GLY A 435 5.09 -6.02 -29.40
N GLY A 436 4.99 -5.97 -28.07
CA GLY A 436 5.09 -4.71 -27.33
C GLY A 436 6.49 -4.07 -27.47
N PRO A 437 6.60 -2.78 -27.82
CA PRO A 437 7.89 -2.13 -27.99
C PRO A 437 8.59 -1.94 -26.64
N THR A 438 9.92 -2.05 -26.62
CA THR A 438 10.73 -1.59 -25.48
C THR A 438 10.86 -0.07 -25.54
N ASP A 439 9.83 0.62 -25.07
CA ASP A 439 9.66 2.07 -25.06
C ASP A 439 9.17 2.57 -23.69
N CYS A 440 9.53 3.79 -23.27
CA CYS A 440 9.09 4.31 -21.97
C CYS A 440 7.56 4.44 -21.85
N ALA A 441 6.83 4.59 -22.96
CA ALA A 441 5.37 4.58 -23.02
C ALA A 441 4.76 3.17 -22.86
N ASN A 442 5.55 2.10 -22.97
CA ASN A 442 5.12 0.73 -22.74
C ASN A 442 5.77 0.10 -21.50
N LEU A 443 6.77 0.75 -20.88
CA LEU A 443 7.45 0.25 -19.69
C LEU A 443 6.89 0.89 -18.42
N CYS A 444 6.66 0.10 -17.36
CA CYS A 444 6.28 0.61 -16.03
C CYS A 444 6.97 -0.18 -14.90
N CYS A 445 7.06 0.42 -13.71
CA CYS A 445 7.61 -0.25 -12.55
C CYS A 445 6.57 -1.14 -11.88
N LEU A 446 6.81 -2.44 -11.83
CA LEU A 446 6.01 -3.40 -11.05
C LEU A 446 6.92 -4.18 -10.09
N CYS A 447 6.51 -4.32 -8.83
CA CYS A 447 7.23 -5.20 -7.92
C CYS A 447 7.12 -6.66 -8.38
N ARG A 448 8.00 -7.53 -7.88
CA ARG A 448 8.05 -8.93 -8.31
C ARG A 448 6.69 -9.64 -8.20
N CYS A 449 5.90 -9.35 -7.17
CA CYS A 449 4.54 -9.88 -7.02
C CYS A 449 3.60 -9.43 -8.15
N HIS A 450 3.49 -8.13 -8.41
CA HIS A 450 2.57 -7.61 -9.45
C HIS A 450 3.05 -7.87 -10.87
N HIS A 451 4.36 -7.94 -11.10
CA HIS A 451 4.91 -8.38 -12.38
C HIS A 451 4.54 -9.84 -12.65
N ARG A 452 4.66 -10.74 -11.65
CA ARG A 452 4.21 -12.13 -11.79
C ARG A 452 2.71 -12.21 -12.06
N LEU A 453 1.91 -11.46 -11.31
CA LEU A 453 0.46 -11.41 -11.52
C LEU A 453 0.12 -11.00 -12.96
N LYS A 454 0.72 -9.92 -13.47
CA LYS A 454 0.49 -9.47 -14.85
C LYS A 454 0.86 -10.53 -15.88
N THR A 455 1.92 -11.30 -15.63
CA THR A 455 2.46 -12.27 -16.59
C THR A 455 1.73 -13.61 -16.57
N PHE A 456 1.31 -14.08 -15.39
CA PHE A 456 0.84 -15.46 -15.20
C PHE A 456 -0.65 -15.56 -14.84
N ALA A 457 -1.24 -14.55 -14.19
CA ALA A 457 -2.64 -14.61 -13.78
C ALA A 457 -3.59 -14.31 -14.96
N ARG A 458 -4.61 -15.14 -15.13
CA ARG A 458 -5.65 -14.92 -16.16
C ARG A 458 -6.68 -13.88 -15.73
N GLY A 459 -7.38 -13.28 -16.70
CA GLY A 459 -8.47 -12.34 -16.46
C GLY A 459 -8.03 -10.91 -16.11
N TRP A 460 -6.78 -10.70 -15.69
CA TRP A 460 -6.22 -9.39 -15.44
C TRP A 460 -5.93 -8.62 -16.74
N ARG A 461 -6.27 -7.33 -16.76
CA ARG A 461 -5.96 -6.44 -17.88
C ARG A 461 -5.18 -5.22 -17.42
N PHE A 462 -4.09 -4.93 -18.11
CA PHE A 462 -3.24 -3.77 -17.89
C PHE A 462 -3.26 -2.92 -19.15
N THR A 463 -3.57 -1.64 -19.00
CA THR A 463 -3.50 -0.65 -20.07
C THR A 463 -2.76 0.57 -19.55
N MET A 464 -1.93 1.17 -20.38
CA MET A 464 -1.17 2.35 -20.01
C MET A 464 -1.15 3.33 -21.17
N ASP A 465 -1.36 4.61 -20.89
CA ASP A 465 -1.18 5.65 -21.88
C ASP A 465 0.29 6.05 -22.04
N ALA A 466 0.56 6.94 -23.00
CA ALA A 466 1.90 7.39 -23.32
C ALA A 466 2.57 8.21 -22.19
N ASP A 467 1.79 8.70 -21.23
CA ASP A 467 2.25 9.53 -20.12
C ASP A 467 2.45 8.71 -18.83
N GLY A 468 2.07 7.44 -18.83
CA GLY A 468 2.29 6.49 -17.74
C GLY A 468 1.12 6.37 -16.77
N ILE A 469 -0.09 6.82 -17.16
CA ILE A 469 -1.31 6.53 -16.43
C ILE A 469 -1.64 5.05 -16.66
N LEU A 470 -1.56 4.25 -15.59
CA LEU A 470 -1.79 2.81 -15.65
C LEU A 470 -3.20 2.52 -15.15
N THR A 471 -3.99 1.85 -15.97
CA THR A 471 -5.29 1.30 -15.59
C THR A 471 -5.20 -0.21 -15.52
N VAL A 472 -5.54 -0.75 -14.36
CA VAL A 472 -5.58 -2.19 -14.07
C VAL A 472 -7.03 -2.60 -13.84
N THR A 473 -7.47 -3.67 -14.50
CA THR A 473 -8.78 -4.29 -14.30
C THR A 473 -8.60 -5.72 -13.78
N THR A 474 -9.27 -6.04 -12.66
CA THR A 474 -9.30 -7.38 -12.05
C THR A 474 -10.15 -8.35 -12.89
N PRO A 475 -10.01 -9.68 -12.68
CA PRO A 475 -10.92 -10.68 -13.24
C PRO A 475 -12.40 -10.41 -12.95
N SER A 476 -12.73 -9.95 -11.74
CA SER A 476 -14.08 -9.51 -11.33
C SER A 476 -14.55 -8.18 -11.95
N GLY A 477 -13.71 -7.51 -12.76
CA GLY A 477 -14.07 -6.29 -13.48
C GLY A 477 -13.82 -4.98 -12.72
N ILE A 478 -13.30 -5.03 -11.49
CA ILE A 478 -12.92 -3.83 -10.74
C ILE A 478 -11.76 -3.14 -11.44
N THR A 479 -11.93 -1.86 -11.74
CA THR A 479 -10.93 -1.06 -12.45
C THR A 479 -10.37 0.01 -11.53
N SER A 480 -9.04 0.16 -11.52
CA SER A 480 -8.37 1.24 -10.79
C SER A 480 -7.25 1.83 -11.62
N THR A 481 -7.03 3.13 -11.44
CA THR A 481 -6.07 3.91 -12.22
C THR A 481 -5.04 4.57 -11.31
N THR A 482 -3.77 4.43 -11.66
CA THR A 482 -2.66 5.16 -11.01
C THR A 482 -2.04 6.17 -11.95
N ARG A 483 -1.62 7.32 -11.41
CA ARG A 483 -0.89 8.38 -12.14
C ARG A 483 0.56 8.48 -11.64
N PRO A 484 1.55 8.77 -12.51
CA PRO A 484 2.91 9.13 -12.10
C PRO A 484 2.90 10.10 -10.91
N PRO A 485 3.65 9.85 -9.83
CA PRO A 485 3.69 10.80 -8.71
C PRO A 485 4.13 12.18 -9.18
N GLY A 486 3.31 13.20 -8.88
CA GLY A 486 3.52 14.58 -9.32
C GLY A 486 2.72 14.97 -10.57
N MET A 487 2.13 14.02 -11.30
CA MET A 487 1.19 14.30 -12.38
C MET A 487 -0.15 14.77 -11.79
N ARG A 488 -0.65 15.90 -12.27
CA ARG A 488 -1.93 16.47 -11.85
C ARG A 488 -3.08 15.74 -12.54
N PRO A 489 -4.23 15.56 -11.87
CA PRO A 489 -5.44 15.17 -12.57
C PRO A 489 -5.82 16.25 -13.59
N PRO A 490 -6.41 15.87 -14.75
CA PRO A 490 -6.94 16.85 -15.69
C PRO A 490 -7.96 17.75 -14.97
N PRO A 491 -8.05 19.03 -15.34
CA PRO A 491 -9.05 19.93 -14.77
C PRO A 491 -10.45 19.32 -14.95
N ALA A 492 -11.30 19.49 -13.93
CA ALA A 492 -12.69 19.05 -14.02
C ALA A 492 -13.33 19.67 -15.27
N ALA A 493 -14.11 18.88 -16.00
CA ALA A 493 -14.88 19.43 -17.12
C ALA A 493 -15.72 20.60 -16.59
N PRO A 494 -15.79 21.73 -17.32
CA PRO A 494 -16.66 22.83 -16.93
C PRO A 494 -18.09 22.30 -16.80
N ASP A 495 -18.81 22.76 -15.77
CA ASP A 495 -20.21 22.42 -15.60
C ASP A 495 -20.96 22.68 -16.91
N PRO A 496 -21.87 21.77 -17.34
CA PRO A 496 -22.69 22.04 -18.50
C PRO A 496 -23.36 23.40 -18.30
N PRO A 497 -23.42 24.25 -19.35
CA PRO A 497 -24.05 25.56 -19.22
C PRO A 497 -25.45 25.36 -18.64
N PRO A 498 -25.88 26.19 -17.67
CA PRO A 498 -27.20 26.06 -17.09
C PRO A 498 -28.21 26.02 -18.23
N GLN A 499 -29.04 24.97 -18.27
CA GLN A 499 -30.12 24.89 -19.25
C GLN A 499 -30.88 26.21 -19.15
N ALA A 500 -30.92 26.96 -20.25
CA ALA A 500 -31.67 28.20 -20.31
C ALA A 500 -33.07 27.89 -19.80
N ALA A 501 -33.45 28.53 -18.69
CA ALA A 501 -34.80 28.42 -18.18
C ALA A 501 -35.74 28.71 -19.36
N GLY A 502 -36.61 27.74 -19.67
CA GLY A 502 -37.67 27.97 -20.65
C GLY A 502 -38.41 29.26 -20.29
N PRO A 503 -38.95 29.98 -21.28
CA PRO A 503 -39.64 31.24 -21.03
C PRO A 503 -40.67 31.05 -19.90
N PRO A 504 -40.77 32.01 -18.95
CA PRO A 504 -41.67 31.88 -17.82
C PRO A 504 -43.08 31.59 -18.34
N GLN A 505 -43.67 30.49 -17.87
CA GLN A 505 -45.08 30.24 -18.09
C GLN A 505 -45.84 31.36 -17.38
N THR A 506 -46.47 32.23 -18.16
CA THR A 506 -47.40 33.22 -17.65
C THR A 506 -48.66 32.47 -17.23
N ASP A 507 -48.86 32.38 -15.92
CA ASP A 507 -50.11 31.95 -15.32
C ASP A 507 -51.17 33.04 -15.60
N PRO A 508 -52.27 32.77 -16.34
CA PRO A 508 -53.21 33.81 -16.75
C PRO A 508 -54.14 34.32 -15.63
N ASP A 509 -54.04 33.84 -14.39
CA ASP A 509 -55.03 34.12 -13.32
C ASP A 509 -54.52 34.99 -12.15
N HIS A 510 -53.60 35.92 -12.40
CA HIS A 510 -53.21 36.93 -11.42
C HIS A 510 -53.49 38.36 -11.90
N ASP A 511 -54.76 38.72 -11.89
CA ASP A 511 -55.18 40.12 -11.83
C ASP A 511 -54.94 40.66 -10.41
N PRO A 512 -54.20 41.77 -10.24
CA PRO A 512 -53.92 42.35 -8.93
C PRO A 512 -55.15 43.08 -8.34
N PRO A 513 -55.41 42.98 -7.02
CA PRO A 513 -56.48 43.74 -6.39
C PRO A 513 -56.15 45.25 -6.33
N PRO A 514 -57.18 46.13 -6.39
CA PRO A 514 -57.00 47.56 -6.55
C PRO A 514 -56.58 48.24 -5.23
N PHE A 515 -55.45 48.94 -5.24
CA PHE A 515 -55.29 50.41 -5.13
C PHE A 515 -53.83 50.78 -4.82
#